data_AF-A0A1Q4YKA6-F1
#
_entry.id   AF-A0A1Q4YKA6-F1
#
_cell.length_a   1.000
_cell.length_b   1.000
_cell.length_c   1.000
_cell.angle_alpha   90.00
_cell.angle_beta   90.00
_cell.angle_gamma   90.00
#
_symmetry.space_group_name_H-M   'P 1'
#
loop_
_entity.id
_entity.type
_entity.pdbx_description
1 polymer ?
#
loop_
_entity_poly.entity_id
_entity_poly.type
_entity_poly.pdbx_seq_one_letter_code
_entity_poly.pdbx_strand_id
1 'polypeptide(L)'
;MRRKIRHTIPGHTIDDVSDALRELVVDDRATYSEVLIVKEIGQPDAVRESVLSGVHVRAFIRIQLQESMRLVQQHEPSADSVITLSCDRPTKANRYRTQTCTYTKVC
;
A
#
# COMPACT_ATOMS: atom_id res chain seq x y z
N MET A 1 11.06 -5.78 -4.61
CA MET A 1 10.96 -4.33 -4.91
C MET A 1 10.67 -3.49 -3.65
N ARG A 2 11.14 -2.24 -3.63
CA ARG A 2 10.82 -1.24 -2.58
C ARG A 2 10.82 0.16 -3.22
N ARG A 3 9.67 0.85 -3.21
CA ARG A 3 9.52 2.19 -3.83
C ARG A 3 8.78 3.14 -2.92
N LYS A 4 9.30 4.36 -2.73
CA LYS A 4 8.65 5.42 -1.94
C LYS A 4 8.11 6.48 -2.90
N ILE A 5 6.78 6.61 -2.97
CA ILE A 5 6.14 7.63 -3.81
C ILE A 5 6.11 8.95 -3.06
N ARG A 6 6.77 9.97 -3.62
CA ARG A 6 6.80 11.32 -3.06
C ARG A 6 5.83 12.22 -3.81
N HIS A 7 5.09 13.04 -3.06
CA HIS A 7 4.12 13.99 -3.60
C HIS A 7 4.70 15.42 -3.59
N THR A 8 5.98 15.55 -3.95
CA THR A 8 6.70 16.83 -3.85
C THR A 8 6.57 17.71 -5.08
N ILE A 9 6.25 17.15 -6.25
CA ILE A 9 6.10 17.88 -7.52
C ILE A 9 4.86 17.35 -8.26
N PRO A 10 3.86 18.20 -8.57
CA PRO A 10 2.70 17.80 -9.37
C PRO A 10 3.14 17.26 -10.75
N GLY A 11 2.59 16.12 -11.19
CA GLY A 11 2.92 15.46 -12.47
C GLY A 11 3.79 14.21 -12.32
N HIS A 12 4.90 14.28 -11.59
CA HIS A 12 5.84 13.16 -11.38
C HIS A 12 5.22 11.97 -10.63
N THR A 13 4.20 12.24 -9.80
CA THR A 13 3.51 11.19 -9.04
C THR A 13 2.85 10.15 -9.94
N ILE A 14 2.30 10.53 -11.09
CA ILE A 14 1.59 9.58 -11.97
C ILE A 14 2.59 8.58 -12.58
N ASP A 15 3.75 9.08 -13.03
CA ASP A 15 4.81 8.25 -13.60
C ASP A 15 5.45 7.36 -12.53
N ASP A 16 5.76 7.92 -11.35
CA ASP A 16 6.32 7.17 -10.22
C ASP A 16 5.40 6.03 -9.77
N VAL A 17 4.09 6.27 -9.75
CA VAL A 17 3.07 5.25 -9.44
C VAL A 17 3.00 4.21 -10.54
N SER A 18 2.98 4.62 -11.81
CA SER A 18 2.86 3.70 -12.94
C SER A 18 4.03 2.74 -13.01
N ASP A 19 5.24 3.24 -12.81
CA ASP A 19 6.44 2.43 -12.73
C ASP A 19 6.44 1.51 -11.49
N ALA A 20 6.00 1.99 -10.32
CA ALA A 20 5.86 1.15 -9.14
C ALA A 20 4.89 -0.02 -9.36
N LEU A 21 3.78 0.24 -10.06
CA LEU A 21 2.80 -0.78 -10.41
C LEU A 21 3.29 -1.75 -11.48
N ARG A 22 4.22 -1.32 -12.35
CA ARG A 22 4.86 -2.19 -13.35
C ARG A 22 5.84 -3.16 -12.72
N GLU A 23 6.56 -2.72 -11.69
CA GLU A 23 7.48 -3.57 -10.91
C GLU A 23 6.75 -4.51 -9.94
N LEU A 24 5.51 -4.17 -9.56
CA LEU A 24 4.71 -4.93 -8.61
C LEU A 24 4.03 -6.13 -9.28
N VAL A 25 4.28 -7.33 -8.75
CA VAL A 25 3.63 -8.55 -9.21
C VAL A 25 2.39 -8.83 -8.36
N VAL A 26 1.22 -8.67 -8.98
CA VAL A 26 -0.09 -9.05 -8.43
C VAL A 26 -0.74 -10.02 -9.40
N ASP A 27 -1.26 -11.14 -8.92
CA ASP A 27 -2.04 -12.08 -9.73
C ASP A 27 -3.51 -11.65 -9.72
N ASP A 28 -3.97 -11.09 -10.83
CA ASP A 28 -5.32 -10.55 -10.96
C ASP A 28 -6.41 -11.62 -10.80
N ARG A 29 -6.07 -12.91 -10.97
CA ARG A 29 -7.00 -14.04 -10.85
C ARG A 29 -7.05 -14.63 -9.45
N ALA A 30 -6.10 -14.29 -8.60
CA ALA A 30 -6.00 -14.79 -7.24
C ALA A 30 -6.92 -14.03 -6.29
N THR A 31 -7.09 -14.60 -5.09
CA THR A 31 -7.72 -13.91 -3.96
C THR A 31 -6.65 -13.54 -2.93
N TYR A 32 -6.81 -12.38 -2.32
CA TYR A 32 -5.91 -11.82 -1.33
C TYR A 32 -6.66 -11.49 -0.05
N SER A 33 -6.00 -11.72 1.08
CA SER A 33 -6.37 -11.12 2.37
C SER A 33 -5.66 -9.77 2.50
N GLU A 34 -6.44 -8.72 2.71
CA GLU A 34 -5.98 -7.38 3.10
C GLU A 34 -6.07 -7.26 4.61
N VAL A 35 -4.97 -6.85 5.25
CA VAL A 35 -4.96 -6.41 6.64
C VAL A 35 -4.46 -4.97 6.68
N LEU A 36 -5.32 -4.07 7.15
CA LEU A 36 -5.04 -2.67 7.34
C LEU A 36 -4.91 -2.37 8.84
N ILE A 37 -3.74 -1.88 9.24
CA ILE A 37 -3.43 -1.46 10.60
C ILE A 37 -3.18 0.05 10.61
N VAL A 38 -3.94 0.76 11.43
CA VAL A 38 -3.76 2.18 11.69
C VAL A 38 -3.29 2.36 13.13
N LYS A 39 -2.14 3.00 13.29
CA LYS A 39 -1.54 3.32 14.59
C LYS A 39 -1.56 4.81 14.79
N GLU A 40 -2.00 5.23 15.98
CA GLU A 40 -2.05 6.62 16.39
C GLU A 40 -1.60 6.71 17.84
N ILE A 41 -0.66 7.61 18.14
CA ILE A 41 -0.12 7.73 19.51
C ILE A 41 -1.26 8.07 20.48
N GLY A 42 -1.38 7.26 21.54
CA GLY A 42 -2.39 7.43 22.58
C GLY A 42 -3.76 6.84 22.24
N GLN A 43 -3.90 6.13 21.12
CA GLN A 43 -5.10 5.39 20.76
C GLN A 43 -4.78 3.90 20.56
N PRO A 44 -5.73 2.98 20.79
CA PRO A 44 -5.59 1.59 20.38
C PRO A 44 -5.37 1.46 18.87
N ASP A 45 -4.60 0.44 18.47
CA ASP A 45 -4.41 0.10 17.05
C ASP A 45 -5.78 -0.28 16.45
N ALA A 46 -6.15 0.37 15.35
CA ALA A 46 -7.36 0.03 14.60
C ALA A 46 -6.98 -0.95 13.47
N VAL A 47 -7.62 -2.12 13.47
CA VAL A 47 -7.37 -3.19 12.49
C VAL A 47 -8.62 -3.40 11.65
N ARG A 48 -8.45 -3.47 10.33
CA ARG A 48 -9.47 -3.88 9.37
C ARG A 48 -8.95 -5.01 8.51
N GLU A 49 -9.74 -6.06 8.40
CA GLU A 49 -9.45 -7.21 7.54
C GLU A 49 -10.48 -7.26 6.41
N SER A 50 -10.05 -7.67 5.21
CA SER A 50 -10.92 -7.78 4.06
C SER A 50 -10.37 -8.83 3.09
N VAL A 51 -11.26 -9.46 2.32
CA VAL A 51 -10.87 -10.41 1.27
C VAL A 51 -11.20 -9.78 -0.08
N LEU A 52 -10.21 -9.71 -0.96
CA LEU A 52 -10.26 -8.99 -2.23
C LEU A 52 -9.74 -9.87 -3.36
N SER A 53 -10.33 -9.76 -4.54
CA SER A 53 -9.71 -10.33 -5.75
C SER A 53 -8.48 -9.53 -6.15
N GLY A 54 -7.55 -10.15 -6.89
CA GLY A 54 -6.32 -9.52 -7.35
C GLY A 54 -6.54 -8.24 -8.16
N VAL A 55 -7.58 -8.21 -9.01
CA VAL A 55 -7.98 -6.99 -9.74
C VAL A 55 -8.27 -5.83 -8.77
N HIS A 56 -9.02 -6.10 -7.68
CA HIS A 56 -9.32 -5.08 -6.68
C HIS A 56 -8.07 -4.67 -5.90
N VAL A 57 -7.19 -5.61 -5.57
CA VAL A 57 -5.90 -5.31 -4.90
C VAL A 57 -5.08 -4.34 -5.76
N ARG A 58 -4.92 -4.62 -7.05
CA ARG A 58 -4.17 -3.72 -7.96
C ARG A 58 -4.79 -2.32 -8.01
N ALA A 59 -6.11 -2.23 -8.11
CA ALA A 59 -6.83 -0.97 -8.12
C ALA A 59 -6.66 -0.20 -6.80
N PHE A 60 -6.81 -0.86 -5.65
CA PHE A 60 -6.66 -0.23 -4.34
C PHE A 60 -5.22 0.23 -4.09
N ILE A 61 -4.22 -0.57 -4.45
CA ILE A 61 -2.81 -0.17 -4.35
C ILE A 61 -2.58 1.10 -5.18
N ARG A 62 -3.07 1.14 -6.43
CA ARG A 62 -2.97 2.34 -7.27
C ARG A 62 -3.56 3.57 -6.57
N ILE A 63 -4.81 3.48 -6.11
CA ILE A 63 -5.50 4.57 -5.41
C ILE A 63 -4.67 5.02 -4.19
N GLN A 64 -4.23 4.09 -3.35
CA GLN A 64 -3.47 4.43 -2.15
C GLN A 64 -2.12 5.10 -2.45
N LEU A 65 -1.42 4.69 -3.52
CA LEU A 65 -0.18 5.33 -3.95
C LEU A 65 -0.41 6.74 -4.54
N GLN A 66 -1.57 6.96 -5.18
CA GLN A 66 -1.96 8.26 -5.75
C GLN A 66 -2.54 9.25 -4.73
N GLU A 67 -3.21 8.79 -3.68
CA GLU A 67 -3.84 9.68 -2.69
C GLU A 67 -2.91 10.01 -1.51
N SER A 68 -1.85 9.21 -1.31
CA SER A 68 -0.99 9.32 -0.14
C SER A 68 0.47 9.06 -0.46
N MET A 69 1.37 9.79 0.21
CA MET A 69 2.78 9.41 0.26
C MET A 69 2.91 8.03 0.92
N ARG A 70 3.14 7.00 0.11
CA ARG A 70 3.24 5.61 0.54
C ARG A 70 4.58 5.03 0.11
N LEU A 71 5.15 4.21 0.97
CA LEU A 71 6.20 3.26 0.66
C LEU A 71 5.53 1.93 0.31
N VAL A 72 5.76 1.43 -0.90
CA VAL A 72 5.38 0.08 -1.32
C VAL A 72 6.58 -0.84 -1.25
N GLN A 73 6.37 -2.03 -0.69
CA GLN A 73 7.38 -3.07 -0.52
C GLN A 73 6.80 -4.42 -0.93
N GLN A 74 7.57 -5.17 -1.69
CA GLN A 74 7.32 -6.57 -1.99
C GLN A 74 8.69 -7.24 -1.96
N HIS A 75 8.93 -8.17 -1.04
CA HIS A 75 10.29 -8.70 -0.82
C HIS A 75 10.83 -9.40 -2.07
N GLU A 76 9.97 -10.16 -2.75
CA GLU A 76 10.29 -10.88 -3.97
C GLU A 76 9.20 -10.59 -5.01
N PRO A 77 9.52 -10.30 -6.28
CA PRO A 77 8.51 -10.01 -7.31
C PRO A 77 7.84 -11.31 -7.79
N SER A 78 7.11 -11.97 -6.89
CA SER A 78 6.33 -13.17 -7.16
C SER A 78 4.88 -12.96 -6.71
N ALA A 79 3.94 -13.65 -7.37
CA ALA A 79 2.51 -13.55 -7.08
C ALA A 79 2.15 -13.95 -5.64
N ASP A 80 2.97 -14.78 -5.02
CA ASP A 80 2.78 -15.33 -3.68
C ASP A 80 3.53 -14.51 -2.61
N SER A 81 4.28 -13.47 -3.00
CA SER A 81 4.99 -12.59 -2.07
C SER A 81 4.04 -11.59 -1.43
N VAL A 82 4.20 -11.37 -0.11
CA VAL A 82 3.45 -10.36 0.65
C VAL A 82 3.77 -8.97 0.13
N ILE A 83 2.72 -8.19 -0.12
CA ILE A 83 2.82 -6.78 -0.54
C ILE A 83 2.47 -5.91 0.66
N THR A 84 3.35 -4.98 1.01
CA THR A 84 3.15 -4.05 2.12
C THR A 84 3.17 -2.61 1.63
N LEU A 85 2.12 -1.88 1.95
CA LEU A 85 2.04 -0.43 1.82
C LEU A 85 2.16 0.21 3.20
N SER A 86 3.11 1.10 3.40
CA SER A 86 3.23 1.88 4.63
C SER A 86 3.21 3.37 4.33
N CYS A 87 2.55 4.17 5.17
CA CYS A 87 2.80 5.60 5.22
C CYS A 87 3.03 6.04 6.66
N ASP A 88 4.05 6.87 6.82
CA ASP A 88 4.22 7.73 7.98
C ASP A 88 3.87 9.13 7.51
N ARG A 89 2.72 9.66 7.94
CA ARG A 89 2.40 11.07 7.72
C ARG A 89 2.79 11.86 8.98
N PRO A 90 3.95 12.53 9.01
CA PRO A 90 4.19 13.59 9.98
C PRO A 90 3.38 14.82 9.54
N THR A 91 2.09 14.87 9.86
CA THR A 91 1.33 16.12 9.63
C THR A 91 1.63 17.11 10.75
N LYS A 92 1.79 18.39 10.39
CA LYS A 92 1.92 19.52 11.34
C LYS A 92 0.77 19.59 12.38
N ALA A 93 -0.38 18.95 12.11
CA ALA A 93 -1.56 18.90 12.97
C ALA A 93 -1.60 17.71 13.96
N ASN A 94 -0.43 17.19 14.34
CA ASN A 94 -0.24 16.53 15.62
C ASN A 94 -1.00 15.22 15.87
N ARG A 95 -0.98 14.27 14.92
CA ARG A 95 -1.11 12.85 15.25
C ARG A 95 -0.18 12.05 14.34
N TYR A 96 0.88 11.50 14.92
CA TYR A 96 1.80 10.56 14.26
C TYR A 96 1.01 9.32 13.88
N ARG A 97 0.28 9.41 12.78
CA ARG A 97 -0.56 8.34 12.27
C ARG A 97 0.27 7.55 11.27
N THR A 98 0.57 6.31 11.64
CA THR A 98 1.16 5.33 10.73
C THR A 98 0.05 4.43 10.24
N GLN A 99 0.05 4.16 8.94
CA GLN A 99 -0.88 3.21 8.35
C GLN A 99 -0.10 2.19 7.54
N THR A 100 -0.29 0.93 7.88
CA THR A 100 0.30 -0.22 7.20
C THR A 100 -0.81 -1.08 6.63
N CYS A 101 -0.74 -1.38 5.35
CA CYS A 101 -1.67 -2.28 4.68
C CYS A 101 -0.89 -3.41 4.05
N THR A 102 -1.24 -4.65 4.39
CA THR A 102 -0.58 -5.86 3.89
C THR A 102 -1.56 -6.67 3.07
N TYR A 103 -1.13 -7.11 1.90
CA TYR A 103 -1.86 -8.01 1.01
C TYR A 103 -1.12 -9.35 0.94
N THR A 104 -1.82 -10.42 1.30
CA THR A 104 -1.29 -11.79 1.27
C THR A 104 -2.19 -12.64 0.39
N LYS A 105 -1.63 -13.33 -0.61
CA LYS A 105 -2.39 -14.24 -1.46
C LYS A 105 -2.88 -15.44 -0.64
N VAL A 106 -4.14 -15.83 -0.83
CA VAL A 106 -4.79 -16.92 -0.08
C VAL A 106 -5.26 -18.08 -0.96
N CYS A 107 -5.63 -17.83 -2.21
CA CYS A 107 -5.95 -18.85 -3.21
C CYS A 107 -5.76 -18.35 -4.63
#